data_AF-A0A1C5K6F1-F1
#
_entry.id   AF-A0A1C5K6F1-F1
#
_cell.length_a   1.000
_cell.length_b   1.000
_cell.length_c   1.000
_cell.angle_alpha   90.00
_cell.angle_beta   90.00
_cell.angle_gamma   90.00
#
_symmetry.space_group_name_H-M   'P 1'
#
loop_
_entity.id
_entity.type
_entity.pdbx_description
1 polymer ?
#
loop_
_entity_poly.entity_id
_entity_poly.type
_entity_poly.pdbx_seq_one_letter_code
_entity_poly.pdbx_strand_id
1 'polypeptide(L)'
;MAIPSVLQESLHDPVFWARYTFAHEEGPGADRLGDLEDLLNNDDDDDDDDADEDSADSSLDVAFEVGDGHEVVLSIDASTDSYSLGITTPDLAEPAELGWDDLAHWHPHALRWAELDLICRAIAARNPRLQHPGAPLALLCRFAAVFDDDDVDRAVAAVDEAYAALRPPHWKGYWPCGADWLERADFRGEKVTWQRDEAGNLWAHQDDADRDDEPFYSTRLGPDTGDGFPHVPLRAVLNAATATVGDPPESAGRQAG
;
A
#
# COMPACT_ATOMS: atom_id res chain seq x y z
N MET A 1 6.13 -14.97 5.25
CA MET A 1 4.91 -15.75 4.87
C MET A 1 4.61 -15.61 3.37
N ALA A 2 3.61 -16.34 2.85
CA ALA A 2 3.11 -16.21 1.47
C ALA A 2 1.76 -15.47 1.46
N ILE A 3 1.45 -14.77 0.39
CA ILE A 3 0.14 -14.13 0.17
C ILE A 3 -0.97 -15.19 0.33
N PRO A 4 -2.06 -14.93 1.09
CA PRO A 4 -3.17 -15.86 1.24
C PRO A 4 -3.72 -16.34 -0.12
N SER A 5 -4.14 -17.60 -0.24
CA SER A 5 -4.57 -18.17 -1.52
C SER A 5 -5.75 -17.41 -2.15
N VAL A 6 -6.68 -16.93 -1.31
CA VAL A 6 -7.82 -16.12 -1.75
C VAL A 6 -7.33 -14.86 -2.47
N LEU A 7 -6.37 -14.14 -1.88
CA LEU A 7 -5.80 -12.97 -2.53
C LEU A 7 -4.95 -13.32 -3.75
N GLN A 8 -4.23 -14.45 -3.76
CA GLN A 8 -3.48 -14.86 -4.95
C GLN A 8 -4.37 -15.02 -6.18
N GLU A 9 -5.61 -15.50 -6.00
CA GLU A 9 -6.58 -15.60 -7.08
C GLU A 9 -7.08 -14.20 -7.49
N SER A 10 -7.41 -13.35 -6.52
CA SER A 10 -7.88 -11.97 -6.76
C SER A 10 -6.85 -11.05 -7.42
N LEU A 11 -5.53 -11.27 -7.21
CA LEU A 11 -4.48 -10.44 -7.83
C LEU A 11 -4.49 -10.48 -9.37
N HIS A 12 -5.14 -11.48 -9.96
CA HIS A 12 -5.31 -11.61 -11.40
C HIS A 12 -6.73 -11.25 -11.86
N ASP A 13 -7.60 -10.78 -10.97
CA ASP A 13 -8.98 -10.43 -11.27
C ASP A 13 -9.12 -8.93 -11.59
N PRO A 14 -9.59 -8.55 -12.79
CA PRO A 14 -9.87 -7.15 -13.12
C PRO A 14 -10.89 -6.48 -12.20
N VAL A 15 -11.89 -7.22 -11.67
CA VAL A 15 -12.91 -6.68 -10.76
C VAL A 15 -12.27 -6.29 -9.42
N PHE A 16 -11.42 -7.16 -8.88
CA PHE A 16 -10.64 -6.86 -7.68
C PHE A 16 -9.86 -5.56 -7.83
N TRP A 17 -9.13 -5.38 -8.94
CA TRP A 17 -8.35 -4.16 -9.14
C TRP A 17 -9.21 -2.91 -9.32
N ALA A 18 -10.32 -2.99 -10.05
CA ALA A 18 -11.23 -1.85 -10.19
C ALA A 18 -11.85 -1.41 -8.85
N ARG A 19 -12.11 -2.36 -7.94
CA ARG A 19 -12.51 -2.09 -6.55
C ARG A 19 -11.36 -1.52 -5.73
N TYR A 20 -10.24 -2.23 -5.68
CA TYR A 20 -9.06 -1.90 -4.87
C TYR A 20 -8.47 -0.51 -5.14
N THR A 21 -8.52 -0.05 -6.41
CA THR A 21 -8.03 1.28 -6.80
C THR A 21 -9.14 2.32 -6.91
N PHE A 22 -10.36 1.99 -6.51
CA PHE A 22 -11.55 2.85 -6.58
C PHE A 22 -11.90 3.37 -7.98
N ALA A 23 -11.49 2.66 -9.03
CA ALA A 23 -11.91 3.04 -10.38
C ALA A 23 -13.43 2.92 -10.56
N HIS A 24 -14.09 2.03 -9.83
CA HIS A 24 -15.55 1.89 -9.83
C HIS A 24 -16.29 3.09 -9.20
N GLU A 25 -15.66 3.80 -8.26
CA GLU A 25 -16.20 4.97 -7.55
C GLU A 25 -15.73 6.28 -8.20
N GLU A 26 -15.75 6.34 -9.53
CA GLU A 26 -15.28 7.48 -10.33
C GLU A 26 -13.80 7.87 -10.09
N GLY A 27 -13.00 6.99 -9.47
CA GLY A 27 -11.57 7.22 -9.24
C GLY A 27 -10.70 7.10 -10.50
N PRO A 28 -9.37 7.24 -10.36
CA PRO A 28 -8.44 7.18 -11.48
C PRO A 28 -8.60 5.92 -12.35
N GLY A 29 -8.76 6.14 -13.67
CA GLY A 29 -8.97 5.09 -14.65
C GLY A 29 -10.42 4.60 -14.78
N ALA A 30 -11.39 5.21 -14.10
CA ALA A 30 -12.83 4.94 -14.24
C ALA A 30 -13.30 5.00 -15.71
N ASP A 31 -12.76 5.94 -16.50
CA ASP A 31 -13.07 6.12 -17.92
C ASP A 31 -12.69 4.92 -18.80
N ARG A 32 -11.91 3.97 -18.26
CA ARG A 32 -11.42 2.77 -18.95
C ARG A 32 -12.10 1.48 -18.51
N LEU A 33 -13.08 1.52 -17.60
CA LEU A 33 -13.78 0.33 -17.07
C LEU A 33 -14.46 -0.49 -18.17
N GLY A 34 -15.19 0.16 -19.07
CA GLY A 34 -15.91 -0.50 -20.16
C GLY A 34 -16.89 -1.55 -19.60
N ASP A 35 -16.84 -2.77 -20.15
CA ASP A 35 -17.74 -3.87 -19.76
C ASP A 35 -17.66 -4.28 -18.27
N LEU A 36 -16.62 -3.83 -17.52
CA LEU A 36 -16.55 -4.08 -16.07
C LEU A 36 -17.55 -3.25 -15.28
N GLU A 37 -17.97 -2.09 -15.79
CA GLU A 37 -18.91 -1.19 -15.10
C GLU A 37 -20.23 -1.91 -14.76
N ASP A 38 -20.76 -2.68 -15.72
CA ASP A 38 -21.97 -3.49 -15.50
C ASP A 38 -21.75 -4.61 -14.45
N LEU A 39 -20.55 -5.17 -14.35
CA LEU A 39 -20.25 -6.21 -13.34
C LEU A 39 -20.13 -5.63 -11.94
N LEU A 40 -19.58 -4.43 -11.83
CA LEU A 40 -19.40 -3.72 -10.56
C LEU A 40 -20.75 -3.25 -9.99
N ASN A 41 -21.65 -2.78 -10.86
CA ASN A 41 -22.98 -2.28 -10.47
C ASN A 41 -23.98 -3.39 -10.08
N ASN A 42 -23.78 -4.63 -10.52
CA ASN A 42 -24.72 -5.73 -10.25
C ASN A 42 -24.54 -6.36 -8.85
N ASP A 43 -23.44 -6.07 -8.14
CA ASP A 43 -23.23 -6.56 -6.78
C ASP A 43 -24.02 -5.76 -5.72
N ASP A 44 -24.56 -4.59 -6.07
CA ASP A 44 -25.32 -3.71 -5.16
C ASP A 44 -26.83 -4.00 -5.13
N ASP A 45 -27.36 -4.82 -6.04
CA ASP A 45 -28.81 -5.03 -6.22
C ASP A 45 -29.35 -6.33 -5.55
N ASP A 46 -28.51 -7.17 -4.96
CA ASP A 46 -28.93 -8.35 -4.18
C ASP A 46 -29.03 -8.01 -2.67
N ASP A 47 -29.91 -7.06 -2.36
CA ASP A 47 -30.52 -6.81 -1.04
C ASP A 47 -31.43 -8.02 -0.65
N ASP A 48 -30.86 -9.23 -0.54
CA ASP A 48 -31.51 -10.34 0.17
C ASP A 48 -31.18 -10.22 1.66
N ASP A 49 -32.11 -9.53 2.32
CA ASP A 49 -32.30 -9.17 3.72
C ASP A 49 -32.40 -10.39 4.68
N ASP A 50 -31.46 -11.34 4.60
CA ASP A 50 -31.28 -12.43 5.57
C ASP A 50 -29.93 -12.25 6.28
N ALA A 51 -29.93 -11.36 7.26
CA ALA A 51 -28.83 -11.15 8.20
C ALA A 51 -28.57 -12.43 9.02
N ASP A 52 -27.66 -13.28 8.54
CA ASP A 52 -26.86 -14.13 9.41
C ASP A 52 -25.77 -13.23 10.03
N GLU A 53 -26.03 -12.75 11.25
CA GLU A 53 -25.11 -11.99 12.13
C GLU A 53 -23.80 -12.75 12.51
N ASP A 54 -23.40 -13.77 11.74
CA ASP A 54 -22.21 -14.61 11.93
C ASP A 54 -21.34 -14.71 10.65
N SER A 55 -21.39 -13.73 9.72
CA SER A 55 -20.37 -13.62 8.66
C SER A 55 -19.05 -13.12 9.26
N ALA A 56 -18.35 -14.05 9.92
CA ALA A 56 -17.00 -13.86 10.41
C ALA A 56 -16.08 -13.38 9.28
N ASP A 57 -15.55 -12.16 9.45
CA ASP A 57 -14.29 -11.69 8.89
C ASP A 57 -14.21 -11.72 7.34
N SER A 58 -14.96 -10.82 6.68
CA SER A 58 -14.71 -10.45 5.27
C SER A 58 -13.39 -9.68 5.09
N SER A 59 -12.73 -9.32 6.19
CA SER A 59 -11.43 -8.66 6.18
C SER A 59 -10.30 -9.67 6.00
N LEU A 60 -9.34 -9.33 5.16
CA LEU A 60 -8.18 -10.15 4.87
C LEU A 60 -6.90 -9.44 5.25
N ASP A 61 -6.15 -10.03 6.17
CA ASP A 61 -4.81 -9.58 6.55
C ASP A 61 -3.71 -10.28 5.77
N VAL A 62 -2.76 -9.48 5.29
CA VAL A 62 -1.58 -9.92 4.55
C VAL A 62 -0.33 -9.34 5.19
N ALA A 63 0.43 -10.20 5.88
CA ALA A 63 1.69 -9.81 6.49
C ALA A 63 2.89 -10.10 5.58
N PHE A 64 3.70 -9.06 5.33
CA PHE A 64 4.94 -9.12 4.57
C PHE A 64 6.15 -8.92 5.49
N GLU A 65 6.95 -9.97 5.65
CA GLU A 65 8.19 -9.93 6.43
C GLU A 65 9.25 -9.07 5.71
N VAL A 66 9.75 -8.03 6.38
CA VAL A 66 10.82 -7.16 5.86
C VAL A 66 12.20 -7.52 6.42
N GLY A 67 12.27 -8.23 7.55
CA GLY A 67 13.50 -8.65 8.19
C GLY A 67 13.40 -8.70 9.71
N ASP A 68 14.15 -9.59 10.36
CA ASP A 68 14.27 -9.69 11.82
C ASP A 68 12.92 -9.70 12.58
N GLY A 69 11.91 -10.36 12.03
CA GLY A 69 10.56 -10.42 12.63
C GLY A 69 9.76 -9.12 12.55
N HIS A 70 10.21 -8.15 11.74
CA HIS A 70 9.45 -6.94 11.42
C HIS A 70 8.61 -7.20 10.17
N GLU A 71 7.38 -6.72 10.20
CA GLU A 71 6.39 -6.96 9.14
C GLU A 71 5.63 -5.68 8.80
N VAL A 72 5.23 -5.59 7.54
CA VAL A 72 4.19 -4.66 7.07
C VAL A 72 2.92 -5.47 6.86
N VAL A 73 1.81 -5.01 7.42
CA VAL A 73 0.51 -5.70 7.38
C VAL A 73 -0.45 -4.87 6.56
N LEU A 74 -1.07 -5.49 5.56
CA LEU A 74 -2.15 -4.91 4.79
C LEU A 74 -3.46 -5.60 5.17
N SER A 75 -4.41 -4.84 5.66
CA SER A 75 -5.78 -5.29 5.89
C SER A 75 -6.66 -4.82 4.74
N ILE A 76 -7.45 -5.75 4.18
CA ILE A 76 -8.33 -5.52 3.03
C ILE A 76 -9.74 -5.94 3.44
N ASP A 77 -10.64 -4.98 3.61
CA ASP A 77 -12.06 -5.25 3.74
C ASP A 77 -12.76 -4.83 2.44
N ALA A 78 -12.98 -5.81 1.57
CA ALA A 78 -13.65 -5.59 0.29
C ALA A 78 -15.16 -5.32 0.44
N SER A 79 -15.76 -5.61 1.59
CA SER A 79 -17.20 -5.38 1.83
C SER A 79 -17.49 -3.93 2.23
N THR A 80 -16.50 -3.25 2.79
CA THR A 80 -16.61 -1.83 3.18
C THR A 80 -15.67 -0.92 2.39
N ASP A 81 -15.00 -1.47 1.37
CA ASP A 81 -14.00 -0.77 0.56
C ASP A 81 -12.93 -0.06 1.41
N SER A 82 -12.54 -0.73 2.50
CA SER A 82 -11.62 -0.22 3.50
C SER A 82 -10.29 -0.95 3.46
N TYR A 83 -9.22 -0.18 3.37
CA TYR A 83 -7.86 -0.70 3.28
C TYR A 83 -6.97 0.00 4.29
N SER A 84 -6.32 -0.75 5.18
CA SER A 84 -5.39 -0.19 6.16
C SER A 84 -4.01 -0.80 6.06
N LEU A 85 -3.01 0.05 6.33
CA LEU A 85 -1.61 -0.30 6.40
C LEU A 85 -1.19 -0.26 7.87
N GLY A 86 -0.69 -1.37 8.39
CA GLY A 86 -0.08 -1.47 9.69
C GLY A 86 1.37 -1.96 9.63
N ILE A 87 2.04 -1.88 10.77
CA ILE A 87 3.36 -2.46 10.98
C ILE A 87 3.44 -3.21 12.29
N THR A 88 4.14 -4.34 12.27
CA THR A 88 4.41 -5.14 13.47
C THR A 88 5.91 -5.22 13.69
N THR A 89 6.31 -5.09 14.95
CA THR A 89 7.67 -5.36 15.42
C THR A 89 7.62 -6.48 16.46
N PRO A 90 8.75 -7.14 16.77
CA PRO A 90 8.78 -8.21 17.78
C PRO A 90 8.28 -7.78 19.17
N ASP A 91 8.28 -6.47 19.45
CA ASP A 91 7.88 -5.89 20.74
C ASP A 91 6.40 -5.44 20.76
N LEU A 92 5.70 -5.47 19.62
CA LEU A 92 4.30 -5.08 19.50
C LEU A 92 3.37 -6.30 19.63
N ALA A 93 2.32 -6.15 20.43
CA ALA A 93 1.28 -7.17 20.57
C ALA A 93 0.28 -7.17 19.42
N GLU A 94 0.04 -5.99 18.83
CA GLU A 94 -0.89 -5.76 17.72
C GLU A 94 -0.22 -4.84 16.69
N PRO A 95 -0.57 -4.92 15.40
CA PRO A 95 -0.05 -4.02 14.37
C PRO A 95 -0.34 -2.55 14.72
N ALA A 96 0.67 -1.70 14.61
CA ALA A 96 0.49 -0.26 14.72
C ALA A 96 0.08 0.32 13.36
N GLU A 97 -1.07 0.97 13.28
CA GLU A 97 -1.59 1.54 12.04
C GLU A 97 -0.74 2.72 11.55
N LEU A 98 -0.42 2.70 10.27
CA LEU A 98 0.26 3.76 9.54
C LEU A 98 -0.72 4.62 8.76
N GLY A 99 -1.75 4.06 8.16
CA GLY A 99 -2.71 4.83 7.39
C GLY A 99 -3.83 3.94 6.85
N TRP A 100 -4.90 4.57 6.41
CA TRP A 100 -6.09 3.87 5.91
C TRP A 100 -6.73 4.66 4.77
N ASP A 101 -7.61 4.01 4.02
CA ASP A 101 -8.41 4.62 2.96
C ASP A 101 -9.72 3.85 2.85
N ASP A 102 -10.82 4.54 3.07
CA ASP A 102 -12.17 4.00 3.21
C ASP A 102 -13.21 4.80 2.42
N LEU A 103 -12.77 5.53 1.37
CA LEU A 103 -13.57 6.45 0.54
C LEU A 103 -14.22 7.64 1.27
N ALA A 104 -14.25 7.65 2.60
CA ALA A 104 -14.96 8.65 3.40
C ALA A 104 -14.00 9.59 4.16
N HIS A 105 -13.03 9.04 4.88
CA HIS A 105 -12.07 9.77 5.71
C HIS A 105 -10.67 9.20 5.56
N TRP A 106 -10.18 9.21 4.32
CA TRP A 106 -8.90 8.64 3.93
C TRP A 106 -7.68 9.39 4.50
N HIS A 107 -6.69 8.63 4.97
CA HIS A 107 -5.34 9.09 5.29
C HIS A 107 -4.28 8.13 4.71
N PRO A 108 -4.24 7.96 3.38
CA PRO A 108 -3.44 6.91 2.76
C PRO A 108 -1.95 7.22 2.78
N HIS A 109 -1.54 8.50 2.76
CA HIS A 109 -0.16 8.91 2.50
C HIS A 109 0.76 8.80 3.72
N ALA A 110 0.90 7.59 4.26
CA ALA A 110 1.74 7.30 5.43
C ALA A 110 3.22 7.16 5.09
N LEU A 111 3.54 6.71 3.87
CA LEU A 111 4.91 6.44 3.42
C LEU A 111 5.35 7.43 2.35
N ARG A 112 6.66 7.73 2.34
CA ARG A 112 7.30 8.32 1.17
C ARG A 112 7.62 7.22 0.16
N TRP A 113 7.65 7.55 -1.13
CA TRP A 113 7.98 6.58 -2.19
C TRP A 113 9.26 5.77 -1.90
N ALA A 114 10.36 6.44 -1.51
CA ALA A 114 11.63 5.78 -1.21
C ALA A 114 11.54 4.77 -0.05
N GLU A 115 10.66 4.99 0.93
CA GLU A 115 10.43 4.07 2.05
C GLU A 115 9.66 2.82 1.60
N LEU A 116 8.63 3.01 0.77
CA LEU A 116 7.89 1.90 0.17
C LEU A 116 8.77 1.04 -0.75
N ASP A 117 9.58 1.65 -1.62
CA ASP A 117 10.51 0.94 -2.50
C ASP A 117 11.47 0.06 -1.68
N LEU A 118 12.04 0.63 -0.62
CA LEU A 118 12.93 -0.09 0.30
C LEU A 118 12.22 -1.29 0.95
N ILE A 119 11.00 -1.09 1.47
CA ILE A 119 10.17 -2.15 2.07
C ILE A 119 9.94 -3.27 1.04
N CYS A 120 9.50 -2.95 -0.16
CA CYS A 120 9.20 -3.95 -1.19
C CYS A 120 10.46 -4.73 -1.62
N ARG A 121 11.61 -4.06 -1.71
CA ARG A 121 12.90 -4.71 -1.98
C ARG A 121 13.31 -5.65 -0.86
N ALA A 122 13.10 -5.27 0.39
CA ALA A 122 13.36 -6.14 1.54
C ALA A 122 12.45 -7.37 1.54
N ILE A 123 11.15 -7.19 1.26
CA ILE A 123 10.19 -8.30 1.11
C ILE A 123 10.66 -9.29 0.05
N ALA A 124 11.09 -8.79 -1.11
CA ALA A 124 11.59 -9.63 -2.20
C ALA A 124 12.89 -10.36 -1.85
N ALA A 125 13.78 -9.72 -1.08
CA ALA A 125 15.00 -10.36 -0.58
C ALA A 125 14.71 -11.48 0.43
N ARG A 126 13.68 -11.33 1.29
CA ARG A 126 13.25 -12.36 2.24
C ARG A 126 12.48 -13.49 1.56
N ASN A 127 11.63 -13.17 0.60
CA ASN A 127 10.82 -14.13 -0.12
C ASN A 127 10.94 -13.91 -1.63
N PRO A 128 11.85 -14.62 -2.32
CA PRO A 128 12.07 -14.48 -3.76
C PRO A 128 10.86 -14.81 -4.65
N ARG A 129 9.80 -15.41 -4.10
CA ARG A 129 8.52 -15.60 -4.81
C ARG A 129 7.73 -14.30 -4.94
N LEU A 130 7.99 -13.33 -4.06
CA LEU A 130 7.41 -12.00 -4.10
C LEU A 130 8.40 -11.07 -4.81
N GLN A 131 8.34 -11.04 -6.14
CA GLN A 131 9.25 -10.24 -6.94
C GLN A 131 9.04 -8.74 -6.67
N HIS A 132 10.10 -7.97 -6.91
CA HIS A 132 10.05 -6.51 -6.90
C HIS A 132 10.66 -5.97 -8.21
N PRO A 133 9.91 -5.17 -8.99
CA PRO A 133 8.48 -4.85 -8.83
C PRO A 133 7.55 -6.09 -8.89
N GLY A 134 6.38 -6.05 -8.24
CA GLY A 134 5.44 -7.18 -8.19
C GLY A 134 4.30 -6.97 -7.19
N ALA A 135 3.64 -8.06 -6.78
CA ALA A 135 2.43 -8.02 -5.93
C ALA A 135 2.52 -7.12 -4.68
N PRO A 136 3.61 -7.16 -3.86
CA PRO A 136 3.71 -6.26 -2.73
C PRO A 136 3.68 -4.77 -3.13
N LEU A 137 4.37 -4.40 -4.21
CA LEU A 137 4.38 -3.01 -4.67
C LEU A 137 3.02 -2.58 -5.23
N ALA A 138 2.36 -3.43 -6.01
CA ALA A 138 1.05 -3.15 -6.59
C ALA A 138 -0.05 -2.94 -5.53
N LEU A 139 0.02 -3.66 -4.40
CA LEU A 139 -0.91 -3.49 -3.30
C LEU A 139 -0.54 -2.26 -2.45
N LEU A 140 0.72 -2.16 -2.04
CA LEU A 140 1.14 -1.18 -1.04
C LEU A 140 1.34 0.24 -1.61
N CYS A 141 1.41 0.43 -2.94
CA CYS A 141 1.62 1.75 -3.54
C CYS A 141 0.54 2.77 -3.19
N ARG A 142 -0.69 2.33 -2.89
CA ARG A 142 -1.77 3.22 -2.43
C ARG A 142 -1.40 4.04 -1.19
N PHE A 143 -0.48 3.53 -0.35
CA PHE A 143 -0.10 4.18 0.90
C PHE A 143 1.16 5.06 0.80
N ALA A 144 1.68 5.27 -0.41
CA ALA A 144 2.86 6.08 -0.66
C ALA A 144 2.57 7.28 -1.55
N ALA A 145 3.25 8.38 -1.26
CA ALA A 145 3.24 9.61 -2.05
C ALA A 145 4.63 9.93 -2.60
N VAL A 146 4.66 10.68 -3.71
CA VAL A 146 5.89 11.26 -4.29
C VAL A 146 5.95 12.76 -4.03
N PHE A 147 7.17 13.27 -3.85
CA PHE A 147 7.46 14.67 -3.56
C PHE A 147 8.51 15.23 -4.52
N ASP A 148 8.85 16.52 -4.37
CA ASP A 148 9.76 17.24 -5.29
C ASP A 148 11.16 16.62 -5.40
N ASP A 149 11.59 15.83 -4.40
CA ASP A 149 12.88 15.16 -4.38
C ASP A 149 12.86 13.71 -4.91
N ASP A 150 11.69 13.19 -5.30
CA ASP A 150 11.53 11.85 -5.85
C ASP A 150 11.75 11.80 -7.37
N ASP A 151 12.29 10.67 -7.85
CA ASP A 151 12.34 10.33 -9.28
C ASP A 151 11.00 9.73 -9.70
N VAL A 152 10.05 10.60 -10.04
CA VAL A 152 8.66 10.21 -10.35
C VAL A 152 8.56 9.31 -11.58
N ASP A 153 9.35 9.56 -12.63
CA ASP A 153 9.33 8.72 -13.82
C ASP A 153 9.72 7.27 -13.47
N ARG A 154 10.72 7.10 -12.59
CA ARG A 154 11.11 5.78 -12.09
C ARG A 154 10.04 5.18 -11.18
N ALA A 155 9.39 5.98 -10.35
CA ALA A 155 8.33 5.52 -9.46
C ALA A 155 7.13 4.97 -10.25
N VAL A 156 6.63 5.76 -11.21
CA VAL A 156 5.55 5.38 -12.12
C VAL A 156 5.91 4.11 -12.89
N ALA A 157 7.12 4.03 -13.45
CA ALA A 157 7.56 2.85 -14.19
C ALA A 157 7.59 1.58 -13.32
N ALA A 158 7.99 1.70 -12.05
CA ALA A 158 8.00 0.56 -11.12
C ALA A 158 6.57 0.11 -10.76
N VAL A 159 5.64 1.04 -10.57
CA VAL A 159 4.22 0.72 -10.33
C VAL A 159 3.58 0.11 -11.58
N ASP A 160 3.86 0.63 -12.76
CA ASP A 160 3.44 0.04 -14.05
C ASP A 160 3.94 -1.39 -14.19
N GLU A 161 5.21 -1.65 -13.90
CA GLU A 161 5.80 -3.00 -13.97
C GLU A 161 5.13 -3.95 -12.96
N ALA A 162 4.85 -3.47 -11.74
CA ALA A 162 4.16 -4.24 -10.71
C ALA A 162 2.74 -4.64 -11.14
N TYR A 163 1.94 -3.71 -11.66
CA TYR A 163 0.61 -4.02 -12.18
C TYR A 163 0.67 -4.91 -13.42
N ALA A 164 1.58 -4.64 -14.36
CA ALA A 164 1.71 -5.43 -15.58
C ALA A 164 2.08 -6.89 -15.31
N ALA A 165 2.88 -7.16 -14.26
CA ALA A 165 3.24 -8.51 -13.85
C ALA A 165 2.04 -9.36 -13.37
N LEU A 166 0.97 -8.69 -12.94
CA LEU A 166 -0.24 -9.33 -12.40
C LEU A 166 -1.37 -9.40 -13.44
N ARG A 167 -1.22 -8.72 -14.58
CA ARG A 167 -2.25 -8.71 -15.63
C ARG A 167 -2.43 -10.10 -16.25
N PRO A 168 -3.67 -10.63 -16.35
CA PRO A 168 -3.90 -11.90 -17.01
C PRO A 168 -3.45 -11.88 -18.46
N PRO A 169 -2.86 -12.99 -18.96
CA PRO A 169 -2.52 -13.11 -20.37
C PRO A 169 -3.73 -12.83 -21.25
N HIS A 170 -3.55 -11.99 -22.27
CA HIS A 170 -4.58 -11.60 -23.25
C HIS A 170 -5.74 -10.74 -22.73
N TRP A 171 -5.74 -10.33 -21.45
CA TRP A 171 -6.71 -9.35 -20.96
C TRP A 171 -6.48 -7.99 -21.60
N LYS A 172 -7.53 -7.38 -22.17
CA LYS A 172 -7.47 -6.09 -22.88
C LYS A 172 -8.33 -4.98 -22.27
N GLY A 173 -9.17 -5.32 -21.29
CA GLY A 173 -10.00 -4.33 -20.59
C GLY A 173 -9.19 -3.49 -19.60
N TYR A 174 -9.91 -2.81 -18.72
CA TYR A 174 -9.34 -2.04 -17.62
C TYR A 174 -8.26 -2.82 -16.87
N TRP A 175 -7.19 -2.11 -16.55
CA TRP A 175 -6.15 -2.57 -15.65
C TRP A 175 -5.49 -1.31 -15.06
N PRO A 176 -5.21 -1.27 -13.75
CA PRO A 176 -4.56 -0.12 -13.14
C PRO A 176 -3.16 0.08 -13.72
N CYS A 177 -2.71 1.33 -13.76
CA CYS A 177 -1.38 1.72 -14.19
C CYS A 177 -0.75 2.74 -13.23
N GLY A 178 0.54 2.98 -13.40
CA GLY A 178 1.29 3.94 -12.60
C GLY A 178 0.77 5.38 -12.75
N ALA A 179 0.14 5.72 -13.88
CA ALA A 179 -0.51 7.03 -14.04
C ALA A 179 -1.76 7.17 -13.16
N ASP A 180 -2.57 6.11 -13.03
CA ASP A 180 -3.75 6.11 -12.16
C ASP A 180 -3.34 6.24 -10.69
N TRP A 181 -2.27 5.56 -10.29
CA TRP A 181 -1.69 5.72 -8.96
C TRP A 181 -1.18 7.14 -8.72
N LEU A 182 -0.43 7.70 -9.68
CA LEU A 182 0.18 9.02 -9.55
C LEU A 182 -0.86 10.12 -9.36
N GLU A 183 -2.04 10.02 -9.99
CA GLU A 183 -3.12 10.99 -9.85
C GLU A 183 -3.55 11.22 -8.39
N ARG A 184 -3.41 10.20 -7.53
CA ARG A 184 -3.68 10.29 -6.08
C ARG A 184 -2.44 10.52 -5.22
N ALA A 185 -1.24 10.31 -5.77
CA ALA A 185 0.00 10.21 -5.02
C ALA A 185 1.01 11.34 -5.30
N ASP A 186 0.72 12.23 -6.25
CA ASP A 186 1.61 13.32 -6.65
C ASP A 186 1.45 14.57 -5.77
N PHE A 187 2.37 14.76 -4.83
CA PHE A 187 2.40 15.96 -3.97
C PHE A 187 3.56 16.89 -4.32
N ARG A 188 4.11 16.79 -5.54
CA ARG A 188 5.10 17.75 -6.04
C ARG A 188 4.46 19.11 -6.19
N GLY A 189 5.11 20.16 -5.69
CA GLY A 189 4.56 21.51 -5.71
C GLY A 189 3.42 21.80 -4.71
N GLU A 190 2.86 20.79 -4.04
CA GLU A 190 1.76 20.93 -3.05
C GLU A 190 2.23 21.44 -1.66
N LYS A 191 3.43 22.04 -1.62
CA LYS A 191 4.04 22.67 -0.44
C LYS A 191 4.11 21.80 0.82
N VAL A 192 4.11 20.48 0.65
CA VAL A 192 4.31 19.55 1.76
C VAL A 192 5.77 19.58 2.20
N THR A 193 6.00 19.99 3.45
CA THR A 193 7.34 20.06 4.03
C THR A 193 7.59 18.90 4.98
N TRP A 194 8.72 18.22 4.79
CA TRP A 194 9.14 17.12 5.65
C TRP A 194 10.12 17.62 6.71
N GLN A 195 9.77 17.43 7.98
CA GLN A 195 10.62 17.74 9.12
C GLN A 195 11.22 16.47 9.69
N ARG A 196 12.38 16.60 10.34
CA ARG A 196 13.10 15.48 10.93
C ARG A 196 13.52 15.80 12.36
N ASP A 197 13.28 14.88 13.30
CA ASP A 197 13.80 14.99 14.66
C ASP A 197 15.25 14.47 14.80
N GLU A 198 15.81 14.63 16.00
CA GLU A 198 17.16 14.12 16.33
C GLU A 198 17.30 12.61 16.17
N ALA A 199 16.19 11.87 16.30
CA ALA A 199 16.16 10.42 16.20
C ALA A 199 15.92 9.93 14.76
N GLY A 200 15.79 10.87 13.80
CA GLY A 200 15.61 10.59 12.39
C GLY A 200 14.16 10.32 11.95
N ASN A 201 13.18 10.46 12.84
CA ASN A 201 11.77 10.33 12.48
C ASN A 201 11.37 11.48 11.56
N LEU A 202 10.58 11.18 10.54
CA LEU A 202 10.06 12.17 9.59
C LEU A 202 8.56 12.37 9.84
N TRP A 203 8.11 13.62 9.80
CA TRP A 203 6.69 13.98 9.72
C TRP A 203 6.46 15.07 8.68
N ALA A 204 5.25 15.09 8.13
CA ALA A 204 4.84 16.06 7.16
C ALA A 204 4.16 17.26 7.84
N HIS A 205 4.31 18.43 7.22
CA HIS A 205 3.63 19.65 7.58
C HIS A 205 3.21 20.37 6.29
N GLN A 206 1.92 20.70 6.19
CA GLN A 206 1.34 21.54 5.13
C GLN A 206 0.66 22.72 5.83
N ASP A 207 1.04 23.96 5.47
CA ASP A 207 0.52 25.15 6.14
C ASP A 207 -0.96 25.39 5.78
N ASP A 208 -1.81 25.50 6.80
CA ASP A 208 -3.27 25.76 6.67
C ASP A 208 -3.61 27.06 5.90
N ALA A 209 -2.65 27.98 5.75
CA ALA A 209 -2.82 29.24 5.03
C ALA A 209 -2.81 29.06 3.50
N ASP A 210 -2.40 27.89 3.02
CA ASP A 210 -2.25 27.54 1.59
C ASP A 210 -3.35 26.57 1.10
N ARG A 211 -4.50 26.48 1.80
CA ARG A 211 -5.66 25.60 1.49
C ARG A 211 -6.34 25.76 0.12
N ASP A 212 -5.79 26.59 -0.77
CA ASP A 212 -6.19 26.58 -2.17
C ASP A 212 -5.55 25.39 -2.95
N ASP A 213 -4.53 24.75 -2.37
CA ASP A 213 -3.81 23.57 -2.89
C ASP A 213 -4.42 22.23 -2.39
N GLU A 214 -4.04 21.09 -2.97
CA GLU A 214 -4.61 19.77 -2.62
C GLU A 214 -4.22 19.37 -1.17
N PRO A 215 -5.19 19.06 -0.29
CA PRO A 215 -4.89 18.71 1.10
C PRO A 215 -4.11 17.40 1.21
N PHE A 216 -2.99 17.42 1.95
CA PHE A 216 -2.19 16.23 2.22
C PHE A 216 -2.77 15.40 3.36
N TYR A 217 -3.61 14.43 3.01
CA TYR A 217 -4.23 13.50 3.96
C TYR A 217 -3.25 12.42 4.43
N SER A 218 -2.55 12.70 5.52
CA SER A 218 -1.63 11.77 6.17
C SER A 218 -1.83 11.76 7.68
N THR A 219 -1.66 10.59 8.26
CA THR A 219 -1.55 10.39 9.72
C THR A 219 -0.18 10.79 10.25
N ARG A 220 0.83 10.93 9.37
CA ARG A 220 2.26 11.10 9.71
C ARG A 220 2.57 12.55 10.10
N LEU A 221 1.88 12.99 11.14
CA LEU A 221 1.94 14.31 11.73
C LEU A 221 2.98 14.36 12.86
N GLY A 222 3.25 15.57 13.33
CA GLY A 222 4.25 15.84 14.36
C GLY A 222 3.91 15.19 15.72
N PRO A 223 4.90 15.03 16.60
CA PRO A 223 4.75 14.33 17.89
C PRO A 223 3.75 14.99 18.87
N ASP A 224 3.34 16.24 18.63
CA ASP A 224 2.40 16.98 19.47
C ASP A 224 0.92 16.77 19.07
N THR A 225 0.63 15.97 18.03
CA THR A 225 -0.73 15.73 17.53
C THR A 225 -1.27 14.36 17.99
N GLY A 226 -2.13 14.34 19.03
CA GLY A 226 -3.09 13.26 19.33
C GLY A 226 -2.54 11.84 19.57
N ASP A 227 -3.34 10.83 19.16
CA ASP A 227 -2.99 9.40 19.11
C ASP A 227 -1.88 9.21 18.07
N GLY A 228 -0.66 9.61 18.44
CA GLY A 228 0.41 9.92 17.49
C GLY A 228 0.82 8.76 16.59
N PHE A 229 1.22 9.11 15.36
CA PHE A 229 1.80 8.21 14.37
C PHE A 229 2.94 7.36 14.96
N PRO A 230 3.04 6.05 14.64
CA PRO A 230 4.02 5.14 15.23
C PRO A 230 5.43 5.30 14.62
N HIS A 231 6.02 6.48 14.80
CA HIS A 231 7.34 6.85 14.29
C HIS A 231 8.44 5.87 14.70
N VAL A 232 8.44 5.45 15.97
CA VAL A 232 9.46 4.54 16.51
C VAL A 232 9.34 3.13 15.89
N PRO A 233 8.16 2.49 15.87
CA PRO A 233 7.95 1.26 15.11
C PRO A 233 8.32 1.39 13.63
N LEU A 234 7.90 2.45 12.93
CA LEU A 234 8.21 2.62 11.50
C LEU A 234 9.71 2.68 11.26
N ARG A 235 10.45 3.45 12.08
CA ARG A 235 11.90 3.51 11.99
C ARG A 235 12.55 2.14 12.19
N ALA A 236 12.03 1.32 13.12
CA ALA A 236 12.54 -0.03 13.33
C ALA A 236 12.34 -0.91 12.09
N VAL A 237 11.16 -0.88 11.48
CA VAL A 237 10.85 -1.56 10.21
C VAL A 237 11.79 -1.12 9.08
N LEU A 238 12.00 0.20 8.90
CA LEU A 238 12.88 0.73 7.85
C LEU A 238 14.36 0.36 8.07
N ASN A 239 14.81 0.32 9.33
CA ASN A 239 16.15 -0.14 9.67
C ASN A 239 16.31 -1.64 9.35
N ALA A 240 15.32 -2.46 9.69
CA ALA A 240 15.32 -3.89 9.36
C ALA A 240 15.31 -4.11 7.84
N ALA A 241 14.48 -3.37 7.10
CA ALA A 241 14.45 -3.42 5.63
C ALA A 241 15.80 -3.03 5.01
N THR A 242 16.46 -1.99 5.54
CA THR A 242 17.80 -1.57 5.12
C THR A 242 18.84 -2.68 5.35
N ALA A 243 18.82 -3.31 6.52
CA ALA A 243 19.72 -4.43 6.84
C ALA A 243 19.50 -5.61 5.88
N THR A 244 18.25 -6.01 5.67
CA THR A 244 17.87 -7.09 4.75
C THR A 244 18.35 -6.85 3.32
N VAL A 245 18.23 -5.63 2.80
CA VAL A 245 18.69 -5.31 1.43
C VAL A 245 20.22 -5.21 1.36
N GLY A 246 20.87 -4.82 2.46
CA GLY A 246 22.33 -4.75 2.58
C GLY A 246 23.02 -6.11 2.74
N ASP A 247 22.31 -7.09 3.30
CA ASP A 247 22.82 -8.45 3.48
C ASP A 247 22.62 -9.29 2.21
N PRO A 248 23.69 -9.86 1.62
CA PRO A 248 23.54 -10.82 0.53
C PRO A 248 22.81 -12.06 1.07
N PRO A 249 21.94 -12.71 0.26
CA PRO A 249 21.20 -13.89 0.70
C PRO A 249 22.18 -14.94 1.23
N GLU A 250 21.98 -15.35 2.48
CA GLU A 250 22.83 -16.35 3.13
C GLU A 250 22.99 -17.56 2.21
N SER A 251 24.24 -17.93 1.99
CA SER A 251 24.61 -19.05 1.14
C SER A 251 23.99 -20.33 1.69
N ALA A 252 22.88 -20.76 1.10
CA ALA A 252 22.31 -22.07 1.35
C ALA A 252 23.36 -23.14 1.04
N GLY A 253 23.91 -23.76 2.09
CA GLY A 253 24.66 -25.01 2.01
C GLY A 253 26.19 -24.89 1.95
N ARG A 254 26.82 -24.45 3.04
CA ARG A 254 28.04 -25.14 3.51
C ARG A 254 27.63 -26.19 4.54
N GLN A 255 27.16 -27.34 4.06
CA GLN A 255 27.34 -28.57 4.81
C GLN A 255 28.67 -29.19 4.41
N ALA A 256 29.49 -29.40 5.43
CA ALA A 256 30.74 -30.13 5.38
C ALA A 256 30.51 -31.58 4.93
N GLY A 257 31.42 -32.06 4.10
CA GLY A 257 31.58 -33.46 3.69
C GLY A 257 32.90 -33.60 2.94
#